data_AF-A0A956EZN2-F1
#
_entry.id   AF-A0A956EZN2-F1
#
_cell.length_a   1.000
_cell.length_b   1.000
_cell.length_c   1.000
_cell.angle_alpha   90.00
_cell.angle_beta   90.00
_cell.angle_gamma   90.00
#
_symmetry.space_group_name_H-M   'P 1'
#
loop_
_entity.id
_entity.type
_entity.pdbx_description
1 polymer ?
#
loop_
_entity_poly.entity_id
_entity_poly.type
_entity_poly.pdbx_seq_one_letter_code
_entity_poly.pdbx_strand_id
1 'polypeptide(L)'
;FRVASNLWIDRVRRERSALTPETNNQSAPDPQATREAAATLVSQLGPQERAAVVLKDVFDLSLEEVAEALGTSVGAVKAALHRGRNKLAEPEPEVTRRAVPEVITAFCDAFNRHDIPGLTALLLDHAAIEVMSASIEGPSDGNILQGMLFGSKILARADELGGIEARYMAGVEPVPARLELFLCRGEPLLLSWYAHADGEAVRAVTRLELSDGRISGVKNYFFTPDMIEDVCRELDLPFRSNGYRWWLPGCAVKELA
;
A
#
# COMPACT_ATOMS: atom_id res chain seq x y z
N PHE A 1 -14.94 3.93 -8.05
CA PHE A 1 -14.10 3.05 -7.22
C PHE A 1 -14.74 2.67 -5.88
N ARG A 2 -15.33 3.61 -5.12
CA ARG A 2 -15.99 3.30 -3.83
C ARG A 2 -17.01 2.15 -3.85
N VAL A 3 -17.83 2.02 -4.89
CA VAL A 3 -18.87 0.97 -4.97
C VAL A 3 -18.28 -0.44 -5.05
N ALA A 4 -17.28 -0.65 -5.92
CA ALA A 4 -16.60 -1.95 -6.03
C ALA A 4 -15.78 -2.29 -4.77
N SER A 5 -15.13 -1.29 -4.15
CA SER A 5 -14.45 -1.48 -2.87
C SER A 5 -15.41 -1.86 -1.73
N ASN A 6 -16.58 -1.23 -1.66
CA ASN A 6 -17.59 -1.56 -0.66
C ASN A 6 -18.16 -2.96 -0.89
N LEU A 7 -18.43 -3.35 -2.14
CA LEU A 7 -18.89 -4.70 -2.49
C LEU A 7 -17.86 -5.78 -2.15
N TRP A 8 -16.56 -5.49 -2.33
CA TRP A 8 -15.47 -6.38 -1.89
C TRP A 8 -15.50 -6.58 -0.37
N ILE A 9 -15.55 -5.48 0.39
CA ILE A 9 -15.59 -5.52 1.86
C ILE A 9 -16.81 -6.31 2.35
N ASP A 10 -17.98 -6.12 1.74
CA ASP A 10 -19.21 -6.82 2.10
C ASP A 10 -19.18 -8.32 1.76
N ARG A 11 -18.46 -8.71 0.71
CA ARG A 11 -18.27 -10.12 0.34
C ARG A 11 -17.25 -10.82 1.24
N VAL A 12 -16.10 -10.19 1.49
CA VAL A 12 -15.08 -10.71 2.42
C VAL A 12 -15.67 -10.89 3.83
N ARG A 13 -16.54 -9.96 4.27
CA ARG A 13 -17.28 -10.10 5.53
C ARG A 13 -18.24 -11.29 5.53
N ARG A 14 -18.96 -11.52 4.43
CA ARG A 14 -19.88 -12.66 4.27
C ARG A 14 -19.15 -14.00 4.21
N GLU A 15 -18.06 -14.08 3.45
CA GLU A 15 -17.24 -15.29 3.32
C GLU A 15 -16.50 -15.63 4.63
N ARG A 16 -15.95 -14.63 5.35
CA ARG A 16 -15.38 -14.85 6.70
C ARG A 16 -16.40 -15.34 7.72
N SER A 17 -17.66 -14.94 7.58
CA SER A 17 -18.73 -15.40 8.48
C SER A 17 -19.24 -16.80 8.15
N ALA A 18 -18.91 -17.34 6.97
CA ALA A 18 -19.42 -18.62 6.47
C ALA A 18 -18.41 -19.79 6.58
N LEU A 19 -17.18 -19.55 7.06
CA LEU A 19 -16.15 -20.57 7.19
C LEU A 19 -16.28 -21.36 8.50
N THR A 20 -16.96 -22.51 8.47
CA THR A 20 -16.70 -23.62 9.39
C THR A 20 -15.47 -24.40 8.92
N PRO A 21 -14.60 -24.90 9.83
CA PRO A 21 -13.32 -25.44 9.44
C PRO A 21 -13.44 -26.91 9.05
N GLU A 22 -13.85 -27.25 7.83
CA GLU A 22 -13.51 -28.55 7.23
C GLU A 22 -13.41 -28.51 5.68
N THR A 23 -12.24 -28.99 5.22
CA THR A 23 -11.98 -29.70 3.95
C THR A 23 -12.07 -28.93 2.62
N ASN A 24 -10.96 -28.72 1.90
CA ASN A 24 -10.37 -29.75 1.02
C ASN A 24 -9.11 -29.25 0.29
N ASN A 25 -8.21 -30.21 0.07
CA ASN A 25 -6.90 -30.11 -0.55
C ASN A 25 -7.01 -30.51 -2.04
N GLN A 26 -6.81 -29.57 -2.96
CA GLN A 26 -6.42 -29.82 -4.36
C GLN A 26 -5.51 -28.67 -4.80
N SER A 27 -4.40 -28.97 -5.48
CA SER A 27 -3.46 -27.99 -6.06
C SER A 27 -4.17 -27.14 -7.12
N ALA A 28 -4.86 -26.10 -6.66
CA ALA A 28 -5.17 -24.94 -7.47
C ALA A 28 -3.86 -24.15 -7.70
N PRO A 29 -3.69 -23.48 -8.85
CA PRO A 29 -2.67 -22.44 -8.96
C PRO A 29 -2.81 -21.51 -7.77
N ASP A 30 -1.67 -21.07 -7.21
CA ASP A 30 -1.65 -20.23 -6.01
C ASP A 30 -2.71 -19.12 -6.14
N PRO A 31 -3.74 -19.13 -5.28
CA PRO A 31 -4.81 -18.15 -5.33
C PRO A 31 -4.27 -16.72 -5.28
N GLN A 32 -3.10 -16.52 -4.68
CA GLN A 32 -2.41 -15.25 -4.60
C GLN A 32 -1.81 -14.85 -5.96
N ALA A 33 -0.95 -15.69 -6.56
CA ALA A 33 -0.40 -15.44 -7.91
C ALA A 33 -1.47 -15.19 -8.98
N THR A 34 -2.62 -15.87 -8.89
CA THR A 34 -3.76 -15.68 -9.81
C THR A 34 -4.48 -14.34 -9.58
N ARG A 35 -4.61 -13.90 -8.33
CA ARG A 35 -5.15 -12.56 -7.98
C ARG A 35 -4.21 -11.45 -8.43
N GLU A 36 -2.90 -11.69 -8.39
CA GLU A 36 -1.87 -10.71 -8.74
C GLU A 36 -1.77 -10.50 -10.25
N ALA A 37 -1.77 -11.58 -11.04
CA ALA A 37 -1.88 -11.49 -12.48
C ALA A 37 -3.16 -10.74 -12.89
N ALA A 38 -4.29 -11.05 -12.24
CA ALA A 38 -5.55 -10.35 -12.49
C ALA A 38 -5.49 -8.85 -12.09
N ALA A 39 -4.89 -8.50 -10.96
CA ALA A 39 -4.76 -7.10 -10.51
C ALA A 39 -3.89 -6.26 -11.46
N THR A 40 -2.76 -6.82 -11.90
CA THR A 40 -1.87 -6.17 -12.88
C THR A 40 -2.57 -5.96 -14.21
N LEU A 41 -3.24 -6.98 -14.74
CA LEU A 41 -3.98 -6.90 -15.99
C LEU A 41 -5.13 -5.89 -15.92
N VAL A 42 -5.84 -5.82 -14.79
CA VAL A 42 -6.94 -4.87 -14.56
C VAL A 42 -6.43 -3.42 -14.41
N SER A 43 -5.19 -3.20 -13.95
CA SER A 43 -4.60 -1.86 -13.82
C SER A 43 -4.41 -1.14 -15.16
N GLN A 44 -4.24 -1.89 -16.25
CA GLN A 44 -4.05 -1.37 -17.62
C GLN A 44 -5.34 -0.87 -18.28
N LEU A 45 -6.50 -1.18 -17.67
CA LEU A 45 -7.80 -0.77 -18.18
C LEU A 45 -8.12 0.69 -17.82
N GLY A 46 -8.87 1.38 -18.69
CA GLY A 46 -9.42 2.69 -18.34
C GLY A 46 -10.40 2.58 -17.15
N PRO A 47 -10.65 3.66 -16.38
CA PRO A 47 -11.48 3.59 -15.17
C PRO A 47 -12.86 2.94 -15.34
N GLN A 48 -13.55 3.21 -16.45
CA GLN A 48 -14.85 2.60 -16.77
C GLN A 48 -14.74 1.13 -17.21
N GLU A 49 -13.70 0.79 -17.98
CA GLU A 49 -13.44 -0.59 -18.43
C GLU A 49 -13.10 -1.47 -17.22
N ARG A 50 -12.21 -0.98 -16.35
CA ARG A 50 -11.86 -1.62 -15.07
C ARG A 50 -13.09 -1.86 -14.21
N ALA A 51 -13.91 -0.83 -14.00
CA ALA A 51 -15.09 -0.96 -13.14
C ALA A 51 -16.11 -1.94 -13.73
N ALA A 52 -16.36 -1.90 -15.04
CA ALA A 52 -17.28 -2.82 -15.69
C ALA A 52 -16.80 -4.28 -15.62
N VAL A 53 -15.51 -4.53 -15.93
CA VAL A 53 -14.91 -5.87 -15.86
C VAL A 53 -14.94 -6.41 -14.43
N VAL A 54 -14.52 -5.63 -13.44
CA VAL A 54 -14.52 -6.11 -12.04
C VAL A 54 -15.94 -6.43 -11.58
N LEU A 55 -16.88 -5.52 -11.79
CA LEU A 55 -18.27 -5.72 -11.36
C LEU A 55 -18.95 -6.88 -12.08
N LYS A 56 -18.65 -7.12 -13.37
CA LYS A 56 -19.26 -8.20 -14.14
C LYS A 56 -18.55 -9.54 -14.00
N ASP A 57 -17.23 -9.57 -14.11
CA ASP A 57 -16.45 -10.81 -14.26
C ASP A 57 -15.91 -11.32 -12.90
N VAL A 58 -15.81 -10.45 -11.88
CA VAL A 58 -15.39 -10.84 -10.52
C VAL A 58 -16.58 -10.90 -9.56
N PHE A 59 -17.48 -9.90 -9.61
CA PHE A 59 -18.66 -9.85 -8.74
C PHE A 59 -19.92 -10.49 -9.34
N ASP A 60 -19.86 -10.92 -10.60
CA ASP A 60 -20.96 -11.56 -11.34
C ASP A 60 -22.30 -10.80 -11.34
N LEU A 61 -22.25 -9.47 -11.31
CA LEU A 61 -23.46 -8.64 -11.43
C LEU A 61 -24.08 -8.74 -12.83
N SER A 62 -25.38 -8.51 -12.94
CA SER A 62 -26.05 -8.32 -14.24
C SER A 62 -25.61 -7.02 -14.92
N LEU A 63 -25.82 -6.91 -16.24
CA LEU A 63 -25.43 -5.68 -16.97
C LEU A 63 -26.22 -4.46 -16.48
N GLU A 64 -27.46 -4.70 -16.04
CA GLU A 64 -28.38 -3.73 -15.48
C GLU A 64 -27.87 -3.21 -14.13
N GLU A 65 -27.48 -4.12 -13.21
CA GLU A 65 -26.89 -3.76 -11.92
C GLU A 65 -25.55 -3.01 -12.08
N VAL A 66 -24.73 -3.40 -13.06
CA VAL A 66 -23.48 -2.67 -13.37
C VAL A 66 -23.79 -1.28 -13.91
N ALA A 67 -24.78 -1.15 -14.79
CA ALA A 67 -25.18 0.14 -15.35
C ALA A 67 -25.70 1.10 -14.27
N GLU A 68 -26.52 0.59 -13.36
CA GLU A 68 -27.01 1.33 -12.19
C GLU A 68 -25.85 1.74 -11.26
N ALA A 69 -24.98 0.79 -10.89
CA ALA A 69 -23.84 1.03 -10.01
C ALA A 69 -22.85 2.08 -10.57
N LEU A 70 -22.74 2.17 -11.90
CA LEU A 70 -21.84 3.10 -12.59
C LEU A 70 -22.54 4.38 -13.06
N GLY A 71 -23.84 4.54 -12.85
CA GLY A 71 -24.61 5.70 -13.31
C GLY A 71 -24.56 5.88 -14.83
N THR A 72 -24.60 4.77 -15.59
CA THR A 72 -24.48 4.77 -17.05
C THR A 72 -25.51 3.85 -17.71
N SER A 73 -25.48 3.71 -19.05
CA SER A 73 -26.39 2.84 -19.78
C SER A 73 -25.83 1.42 -19.94
N VAL A 74 -26.72 0.43 -20.08
CA VAL A 74 -26.33 -0.96 -20.41
C VAL A 74 -25.48 -1.03 -21.69
N GLY A 75 -25.76 -0.17 -22.67
CA GLY A 75 -24.96 -0.07 -23.89
C GLY A 75 -23.52 0.39 -23.62
N ALA A 76 -23.33 1.37 -22.73
CA ALA A 76 -22.01 1.83 -22.31
C ALA A 76 -21.24 0.75 -21.54
N VAL A 77 -21.93 -0.01 -20.68
CA VAL A 77 -21.34 -1.16 -19.97
C VAL A 77 -20.87 -2.23 -20.95
N LYS A 78 -21.70 -2.62 -21.93
CA LYS A 78 -21.33 -3.59 -22.97
C LYS A 78 -20.10 -3.15 -23.76
N ALA A 79 -20.04 -1.88 -24.14
CA ALA A 79 -18.90 -1.32 -24.87
C ALA A 79 -17.63 -1.30 -24.01
N ALA A 80 -17.73 -0.95 -22.73
CA ALA A 80 -16.62 -0.97 -21.78
C ALA A 80 -16.11 -2.40 -21.51
N LEU A 81 -17.01 -3.38 -21.34
CA LEU A 81 -16.64 -4.79 -21.20
C LEU A 81 -15.94 -5.33 -22.44
N HIS A 82 -16.45 -5.00 -23.63
CA HIS A 82 -15.84 -5.44 -24.87
C HIS A 82 -14.40 -4.93 -25.00
N ARG A 83 -14.19 -3.62 -24.82
CA ARG A 83 -12.84 -3.04 -24.85
C ARG A 83 -11.94 -3.59 -23.75
N GLY A 84 -12.47 -3.72 -22.53
CA GLY A 84 -11.74 -4.26 -21.40
C GLY A 84 -11.25 -5.68 -21.64
N ARG A 85 -12.15 -6.58 -22.08
CA ARG A 85 -11.80 -7.98 -22.37
C ARG A 85 -10.85 -8.13 -23.55
N ASN A 86 -10.99 -7.30 -24.59
CA ASN A 86 -10.05 -7.33 -25.72
C ASN A 86 -8.64 -6.95 -25.26
N LYS A 87 -8.51 -5.91 -24.43
CA LYS A 87 -7.21 -5.51 -23.84
C LYS A 87 -6.62 -6.59 -22.93
N LEU A 88 -7.46 -7.34 -22.22
CA LEU A 88 -7.04 -8.46 -21.37
C LEU A 88 -6.68 -9.72 -22.17
N ALA A 89 -7.14 -9.84 -23.42
CA ALA A 89 -6.89 -10.98 -24.30
C ALA A 89 -5.65 -10.81 -25.18
N GLU A 90 -5.09 -9.61 -25.27
CA GLU A 90 -3.80 -9.37 -25.93
C GLU A 90 -2.68 -9.98 -25.08
N PRO A 91 -1.84 -10.86 -25.64
CA PRO A 91 -0.66 -11.35 -24.92
C PRO A 91 0.22 -10.15 -24.57
N GLU A 92 0.67 -10.09 -23.31
CA GLU A 92 1.53 -9.01 -22.82
C GLU A 92 2.62 -8.67 -23.86
N PRO A 93 2.89 -7.39 -24.15
CA PRO A 93 4.27 -7.06 -24.43
C PRO A 93 5.05 -7.48 -23.19
N GLU A 94 5.83 -8.55 -23.34
CA GLU A 94 6.85 -9.04 -22.42
C GLU A 94 7.29 -7.87 -21.55
N VAL A 95 7.00 -7.92 -20.24
CA VAL A 95 7.31 -6.85 -19.29
C VAL A 95 8.78 -6.50 -19.47
N THR A 96 9.05 -5.52 -20.34
CA THR A 96 10.38 -5.03 -20.57
C THR A 96 10.77 -4.55 -19.19
N ARG A 97 11.79 -5.19 -18.58
CA ARG A 97 12.41 -4.75 -17.33
C ARG A 97 12.60 -3.25 -17.43
N ARG A 98 11.64 -2.48 -16.92
CA ARG A 98 11.70 -1.04 -16.99
C ARG A 98 12.81 -0.71 -16.02
N ALA A 99 13.92 -0.21 -16.56
CA ALA A 99 15.05 0.19 -15.73
C ALA A 99 14.52 1.12 -14.63
N VAL A 100 14.89 0.85 -13.39
CA VAL A 100 14.49 1.70 -12.27
C VAL A 100 15.03 3.10 -12.55
N PRO A 101 14.18 4.15 -12.55
CA PRO A 101 14.64 5.51 -12.76
C PRO A 101 15.75 5.89 -11.77
N GLU A 102 16.84 6.49 -12.25
CA GLU A 102 18.01 6.86 -11.44
C GLU A 102 17.64 7.74 -10.23
N VAL A 103 16.61 8.58 -10.37
CA VAL A 103 16.09 9.43 -9.28
C VAL A 103 15.62 8.63 -8.06
N ILE A 104 15.12 7.41 -8.24
CA ILE A 104 14.68 6.53 -7.14
C ILE A 104 15.90 5.99 -6.38
N THR A 105 16.92 5.54 -7.12
CA THR A 105 18.19 5.11 -6.53
C THR A 105 18.88 6.26 -5.79
N ALA A 106 18.93 7.45 -6.39
CA ALA A 106 19.48 8.65 -5.78
C ALA A 106 18.74 9.05 -4.49
N PHE A 107 17.42 8.91 -4.44
CA PHE A 107 16.64 9.13 -3.23
C PHE A 107 17.00 8.11 -2.14
N CYS A 108 17.11 6.83 -2.49
CA CYS A 108 17.51 5.78 -1.56
C CYS A 108 18.89 6.05 -0.95
N ASP A 109 19.87 6.42 -1.78
CA ASP A 109 21.22 6.75 -1.33
C ASP A 109 21.24 7.99 -0.44
N ALA A 110 20.55 9.06 -0.85
CA ALA A 110 20.47 10.29 -0.05
C ALA A 110 19.79 10.04 1.31
N PHE A 111 18.75 9.20 1.35
CA PHE A 111 18.07 8.80 2.57
C PHE A 111 19.01 8.07 3.53
N ASN A 112 19.73 7.06 3.03
CA ASN A 112 20.64 6.24 3.83
C ASN A 112 21.86 7.03 4.33
N ARG A 113 22.26 8.10 3.63
CA ARG A 113 23.30 9.03 4.09
C ARG A 113 22.78 10.12 5.05
N HIS A 114 21.48 10.16 5.30
CA HIS A 114 20.82 11.26 6.02
C HIS A 114 21.08 12.63 5.40
N ASP A 115 21.22 12.67 4.07
CA ASP A 115 21.52 13.86 3.28
C ASP A 115 20.24 14.63 2.97
N ILE A 116 19.80 15.47 3.92
CA ILE A 116 18.59 16.28 3.77
C ILE A 116 18.65 17.20 2.54
N PRO A 117 19.74 17.95 2.29
CA PRO A 117 19.86 18.76 1.07
C PRO A 117 19.80 17.92 -0.21
N GLY A 118 20.41 16.73 -0.23
CA GLY A 118 20.34 15.81 -1.36
C GLY A 118 18.92 15.31 -1.62
N LEU A 119 18.17 14.96 -0.56
CA LEU A 119 16.77 14.56 -0.68
C LEU A 119 15.89 15.70 -1.21
N THR A 120 16.02 16.91 -0.66
CA THR A 120 15.19 18.06 -1.09
C THR A 120 15.47 18.48 -2.52
N ALA A 121 16.72 18.36 -3.00
CA ALA A 121 17.05 18.64 -4.40
C ALA A 121 16.28 17.73 -5.40
N LEU A 122 15.97 16.50 -5.00
CA LEU A 122 15.24 15.53 -5.83
C LEU A 122 13.72 15.78 -5.88
N LEU A 123 13.17 16.49 -4.89
CA LEU A 123 11.74 16.78 -4.75
C LEU A 123 11.33 18.03 -5.54
N LEU A 124 10.22 17.97 -6.27
CA LEU A 124 9.58 19.18 -6.80
C LEU A 124 9.18 20.12 -5.65
N ASP A 125 9.14 21.44 -5.93
CA ASP A 125 8.86 22.48 -4.93
C ASP A 125 7.51 22.29 -4.21
N HIS A 126 6.59 21.55 -4.83
CA HIS A 126 5.25 21.23 -4.32
C HIS A 126 5.08 19.74 -3.99
N ALA A 127 6.17 18.99 -3.83
CA ALA A 127 6.09 17.58 -3.49
C ALA A 127 5.46 17.39 -2.11
N ALA A 128 4.46 16.51 -2.05
CA ALA A 128 3.81 16.13 -0.80
C ALA A 128 4.39 14.80 -0.28
N ILE A 129 4.57 14.71 1.04
CA ILE A 129 4.83 13.44 1.73
C ILE A 129 3.54 13.07 2.44
N GLU A 130 2.95 11.95 2.05
CA GLU A 130 1.69 11.49 2.59
C GLU A 130 1.87 10.14 3.28
N VAL A 131 1.44 10.05 4.54
CA VAL A 131 1.38 8.78 5.27
C VAL A 131 -0.02 8.20 5.09
N MET A 132 -0.10 7.04 4.46
CA MET A 132 -1.36 6.42 4.07
C MET A 132 -2.07 5.78 5.27
N SER A 133 -3.39 5.96 5.29
CA SER A 133 -4.32 5.27 6.19
C SER A 133 -4.12 5.51 7.70
N ALA A 134 -3.38 6.55 8.09
CA ALA A 134 -3.24 6.90 9.50
C ALA A 134 -4.57 7.40 10.08
N SER A 135 -5.06 6.74 11.13
CA SER A 135 -6.08 7.32 12.02
C SER A 135 -5.37 8.01 13.18
N ILE A 136 -5.54 9.33 13.31
CA ILE A 136 -4.97 10.12 14.41
C ILE A 136 -6.03 10.24 15.50
N GLU A 137 -5.71 9.79 16.71
CA GLU A 137 -6.57 9.94 17.89
C GLU A 137 -5.97 11.01 18.84
N GLY A 138 -6.66 12.14 19.00
CA GLY A 138 -6.31 13.24 19.93
C GLY A 138 -6.86 14.62 19.53
N PRO A 139 -6.70 15.66 20.38
CA PRO A 139 -7.03 17.04 20.01
C PRO A 139 -6.22 17.44 18.77
N SER A 140 -6.91 17.76 17.68
CA SER A 140 -6.29 18.14 16.41
C SER A 140 -5.98 19.64 16.41
N ASP A 141 -4.75 19.99 16.76
CA ASP A 141 -4.25 21.37 16.57
C ASP A 141 -3.71 21.61 15.14
N GLY A 142 -3.93 20.66 14.22
CA GLY A 142 -3.56 20.80 12.81
C GLY A 142 -2.05 20.66 12.52
N ASN A 143 -1.24 20.26 13.50
CA ASN A 143 0.19 20.07 13.30
C ASN A 143 0.47 18.80 12.49
N ILE A 144 0.97 19.00 11.26
CA ILE A 144 1.60 17.98 10.44
C ILE A 144 2.79 17.40 11.22
N LEU A 145 2.85 16.08 11.39
CA LEU A 145 3.89 15.36 12.13
C LEU A 145 5.25 15.52 11.43
N GLN A 146 5.97 16.60 11.73
CA GLN A 146 7.34 16.82 11.27
C GLN A 146 8.27 15.73 11.83
N GLY A 147 9.05 15.08 10.96
CA GLY A 147 10.10 14.12 11.37
C GLY A 147 9.83 12.64 11.07
N MET A 148 8.68 12.27 10.49
CA MET A 148 8.37 10.88 10.16
C MET A 148 9.27 10.24 9.10
N LEU A 149 9.98 11.05 8.30
CA LEU A 149 10.86 10.51 7.24
C LEU A 149 11.94 9.57 7.83
N PHE A 150 12.41 9.81 9.06
CA PHE A 150 13.43 8.98 9.71
C PHE A 150 12.91 8.16 10.90
N GLY A 151 11.67 8.38 11.33
CA GLY A 151 10.76 7.59 12.19
C GLY A 151 11.26 6.96 13.51
N SER A 152 12.42 6.33 13.49
CA SER A 152 13.08 5.60 14.59
C SER A 152 13.15 6.36 15.92
N LYS A 153 13.59 7.62 15.91
CA LYS A 153 13.70 8.44 17.13
C LYS A 153 12.35 8.79 17.74
N ILE A 154 11.28 8.84 16.94
CA ILE A 154 9.92 9.10 17.43
C ILE A 154 9.36 7.83 18.07
N LEU A 155 9.55 6.67 17.42
CA LEU A 155 9.11 5.38 17.96
C LEU A 155 9.82 5.02 19.28
N ALA A 156 11.09 5.41 19.44
CA ALA A 156 11.83 5.19 20.67
C ALA A 156 11.52 6.22 21.79
N ARG A 157 10.78 7.30 21.49
CA ARG A 157 10.41 8.38 22.44
C ARG A 157 8.92 8.73 22.37
N ALA A 158 8.10 7.71 22.19
CA ALA A 158 6.67 7.86 21.90
C ALA A 158 5.85 8.40 23.09
N ASP A 159 6.39 8.28 24.30
CA ASP A 159 5.88 8.90 25.53
C ASP A 159 5.91 10.43 25.46
N GLU A 160 6.93 10.99 24.81
CA GLU A 160 7.09 12.44 24.65
C GLU A 160 6.47 12.97 23.36
N LEU A 161 6.54 12.20 22.26
CA LEU A 161 6.26 12.68 20.90
C LEU A 161 4.98 12.11 20.26
N GLY A 162 4.30 11.19 20.96
CA GLY A 162 3.23 10.38 20.38
C GLY A 162 3.79 9.19 19.62
N GLY A 163 2.95 8.24 19.25
CA GLY A 163 3.43 6.97 18.71
C GLY A 163 2.35 5.98 18.30
N ILE A 164 2.72 4.70 18.32
CA ILE A 164 1.92 3.54 17.89
C ILE A 164 1.82 2.51 19.00
N GLU A 165 0.76 1.69 19.02
CA GLU A 165 0.53 0.55 19.95
C GLU A 165 1.75 0.18 20.80
N ALA A 166 1.78 0.29 22.15
CA ALA A 166 2.99 -0.07 22.91
C ALA A 166 3.53 -1.47 22.55
N ARG A 167 2.63 -2.41 22.24
CA ARG A 167 2.95 -3.74 21.68
C ARG A 167 3.73 -3.73 20.35
N TYR A 168 3.53 -2.73 19.50
CA TYR A 168 4.24 -2.55 18.24
C TYR A 168 5.60 -1.86 18.41
N MET A 169 5.83 -1.18 19.53
CA MET A 169 7.11 -0.52 19.85
C MET A 169 8.09 -1.42 20.59
N ALA A 170 7.63 -2.60 21.04
CA ALA A 170 8.46 -3.54 21.79
C ALA A 170 9.75 -3.87 21.02
N GLY A 171 10.89 -3.61 21.67
CA GLY A 171 12.22 -3.91 21.16
C GLY A 171 12.68 -3.06 19.96
N VAL A 172 12.05 -1.92 19.66
CA VAL A 172 12.56 -0.97 18.64
C VAL A 172 13.86 -0.32 19.13
N GLU A 173 14.88 -0.33 18.29
CA GLU A 173 16.14 0.37 18.57
C GLU A 173 16.09 1.82 18.04
N PRO A 174 16.68 2.81 18.74
CA PRO A 174 16.62 4.23 18.39
C PRO A 174 17.60 4.62 17.27
N VAL A 175 17.74 3.78 16.24
CA VAL A 175 18.63 3.99 15.11
C VAL A 175 17.84 4.33 13.84
N PRO A 176 18.32 5.28 13.01
CA PRO A 176 17.65 5.63 11.75
C PRO A 176 17.30 4.41 10.92
N ALA A 177 16.11 4.42 10.33
CA ALA A 177 15.72 3.37 9.40
C ALA A 177 16.67 3.35 8.19
N ARG A 178 16.93 2.15 7.67
CA ARG A 178 17.63 1.95 6.40
C ARG A 178 16.61 1.76 5.30
N LEU A 179 16.81 2.40 4.16
CA LEU A 179 15.98 2.23 2.98
C LEU A 179 16.64 1.26 2.01
N GLU A 180 15.86 0.38 1.41
CA GLU A 180 16.35 -0.54 0.39
C GLU A 180 15.35 -0.63 -0.77
N LEU A 181 15.88 -0.66 -1.99
CA LEU A 181 15.08 -0.67 -3.22
C LEU A 181 14.82 -2.10 -3.66
N PHE A 182 13.54 -2.43 -3.82
CA PHE A 182 13.07 -3.70 -4.36
C PHE A 182 12.21 -3.49 -5.59
N LEU A 183 12.20 -4.48 -6.49
CA LEU A 183 11.20 -4.58 -7.55
C LEU A 183 10.16 -5.61 -7.11
N CYS A 184 8.94 -5.16 -6.90
CA CYS A 184 7.81 -6.01 -6.56
C CYS A 184 6.77 -5.85 -7.67
N ARG A 185 6.42 -6.93 -8.37
CA ARG A 185 5.49 -6.92 -9.51
C ARG A 185 5.83 -5.89 -10.60
N GLY A 186 7.13 -5.66 -10.84
CA GLY A 186 7.62 -4.69 -11.82
C GLY A 186 7.57 -3.22 -11.37
N GLU A 187 7.13 -2.95 -10.14
CA GLU A 187 7.11 -1.61 -9.55
C GLU A 187 8.30 -1.43 -8.58
N PRO A 188 9.05 -0.32 -8.66
CA PRO A 188 10.09 -0.01 -7.68
C PRO A 188 9.46 0.42 -6.35
N LEU A 189 9.78 -0.31 -5.28
CA LEU A 189 9.36 -0.04 -3.91
C LEU A 189 10.59 0.23 -3.03
N LEU A 190 10.47 1.21 -2.14
CA LEU A 190 11.48 1.51 -1.13
C LEU A 190 11.01 0.94 0.21
N LEU A 191 11.70 -0.07 0.72
CA LEU A 191 11.38 -0.71 1.99
C LEU A 191 12.20 -0.09 3.12
N SER A 192 11.52 0.34 4.18
CA SER A 192 12.16 0.92 5.37
C SER A 192 12.36 -0.17 6.42
N TRP A 193 13.63 -0.50 6.65
CA TRP A 193 14.10 -1.45 7.66
C TRP A 193 14.37 -0.71 8.98
N TYR A 194 13.83 -1.26 10.05
CA TYR A 194 14.04 -0.77 11.41
C TYR A 194 14.77 -1.83 12.19
N ALA A 195 15.75 -1.42 13.00
CA ALA A 195 16.43 -2.33 13.90
C ALA A 195 15.57 -2.62 15.13
N HIS A 196 15.58 -3.88 15.52
CA HIS A 196 15.02 -4.37 16.76
C HIS A 196 16.08 -5.13 17.56
N ALA A 197 15.81 -5.32 18.85
CA ALA A 197 16.67 -6.10 19.75
C ALA A 197 16.96 -7.53 19.24
N ASP A 198 16.09 -8.09 18.40
CA ASP A 198 16.18 -9.42 17.81
C ASP A 198 16.43 -9.42 16.28
N GLY A 199 16.77 -8.28 15.69
CA GLY A 199 17.16 -8.16 14.28
C GLY A 199 16.44 -7.04 13.52
N GLU A 200 16.79 -6.84 12.25
CA GLU A 200 16.09 -5.87 11.41
C GLU A 200 14.79 -6.45 10.85
N ALA A 201 13.77 -5.60 10.73
CA ALA A 201 12.53 -5.95 10.05
C ALA A 201 12.00 -4.76 9.23
N VAL A 202 11.33 -5.08 8.12
CA VAL A 202 10.62 -4.08 7.32
C VAL A 202 9.41 -3.59 8.11
N ARG A 203 9.24 -2.27 8.19
CA ARG A 203 8.08 -1.63 8.86
C ARG A 203 7.39 -0.60 8.00
N ALA A 204 7.90 -0.27 6.83
CA ALA A 204 7.20 0.63 5.92
C ALA A 204 7.53 0.28 4.48
N VAL A 205 6.54 0.47 3.62
CA VAL A 205 6.73 0.51 2.17
C VAL A 205 6.60 1.98 1.74
N THR A 206 7.48 2.44 0.87
CA THR A 206 7.42 3.79 0.29
C THR A 206 7.38 3.70 -1.22
N ARG A 207 6.46 4.46 -1.83
CA ARG A 207 6.36 4.65 -3.27
C ARG A 207 6.67 6.10 -3.62
N LEU A 208 7.46 6.28 -4.67
CA LEU A 208 7.76 7.60 -5.21
C LEU A 208 6.90 7.86 -6.44
N GLU A 209 6.22 8.99 -6.45
CA GLU A 209 5.55 9.50 -7.63
C GLU A 209 6.51 10.41 -8.39
N LEU A 210 6.61 10.20 -9.70
CA LEU A 210 7.54 10.92 -10.56
C LEU A 210 6.78 11.79 -11.56
N SER A 211 7.25 13.02 -11.73
CA SER A 211 6.83 13.93 -12.80
C SER A 211 8.07 14.58 -13.39
N ASP A 212 8.21 14.52 -14.72
CA ASP A 212 9.32 15.13 -15.46
C ASP A 212 10.73 14.78 -14.91
N GLY A 213 10.91 13.53 -14.49
CA GLY A 213 12.18 13.03 -13.96
C GLY A 213 12.52 13.49 -12.54
N ARG A 214 11.62 14.22 -11.87
CA ARG A 214 11.71 14.62 -10.46
C ARG A 214 10.63 13.94 -9.62
N ILE A 215 10.80 13.95 -8.31
CA ILE A 215 9.83 13.36 -7.38
C ILE A 215 8.72 14.37 -7.11
N SER A 216 7.50 14.05 -7.52
CA SER A 216 6.30 14.86 -7.28
C SER A 216 5.57 14.48 -5.99
N GLY A 217 5.83 13.29 -5.45
CA GLY A 217 5.19 12.82 -4.23
C GLY A 217 5.88 11.62 -3.60
N VAL A 218 5.72 11.48 -2.30
CA VAL A 218 6.20 10.35 -1.51
C VAL A 218 5.02 9.76 -0.75
N LYS A 219 4.62 8.54 -1.09
CA LYS A 219 3.57 7.81 -0.39
C LYS A 219 4.18 6.78 0.54
N ASN A 220 3.98 6.98 1.83
CA ASN A 220 4.52 6.12 2.87
C ASN A 220 3.40 5.28 3.50
N TYR A 221 3.59 3.96 3.48
CA TYR A 221 2.61 2.94 3.84
C TYR A 221 2.97 2.34 5.21
N PHE A 222 3.13 3.18 6.23
CA PHE A 222 3.52 2.78 7.59
C PHE A 222 2.34 2.19 8.38
N PHE A 223 1.11 2.70 8.19
CA PHE A 223 -0.11 2.23 8.88
C PHE A 223 -0.97 1.28 8.04
N THR A 224 -0.34 0.56 7.12
CA THR A 224 -1.00 -0.40 6.24
C THR A 224 -0.38 -1.78 6.42
N PRO A 225 -0.65 -2.45 7.56
CA PRO A 225 0.01 -3.71 7.90
C PRO A 225 -0.27 -4.81 6.88
N ASP A 226 -1.48 -4.87 6.32
CA ASP A 226 -1.84 -5.85 5.29
C ASP A 226 -0.94 -5.69 4.04
N MET A 227 -0.68 -4.46 3.61
CA MET A 227 0.19 -4.19 2.46
C MET A 227 1.67 -4.52 2.76
N ILE A 228 2.14 -4.20 3.96
CA ILE A 228 3.52 -4.54 4.38
C ILE A 228 3.68 -6.05 4.38
N GLU A 229 2.73 -6.77 4.98
CA GLU A 229 2.73 -8.24 5.06
C GLU A 229 2.70 -8.87 3.67
N ASP A 230 1.82 -8.41 2.77
CA ASP A 230 1.71 -8.93 1.41
C ASP A 230 3.03 -8.76 0.63
N VAL A 231 3.62 -7.56 0.64
CA VAL A 231 4.89 -7.28 -0.05
C VAL A 231 6.05 -8.08 0.54
N CYS A 232 6.14 -8.15 1.87
CA CYS A 232 7.28 -8.83 2.51
C CYS A 232 7.19 -10.35 2.37
N ARG A 233 5.99 -10.94 2.35
CA ARG A 233 5.81 -12.38 2.06
C ARG A 233 6.22 -12.73 0.63
N GLU A 234 5.87 -11.89 -0.34
CA GLU A 234 6.28 -12.08 -1.74
C GLU A 234 7.80 -12.02 -1.90
N LEU A 235 8.47 -11.16 -1.12
CA LEU A 235 9.92 -10.96 -1.17
C LEU A 235 10.70 -11.85 -0.18
N ASP A 236 10.03 -12.70 0.60
CA ASP A 236 10.61 -13.52 1.67
C ASP A 236 11.43 -12.71 2.70
N LEU A 237 10.86 -11.58 3.16
CA LEU A 237 11.51 -10.64 4.09
C LEU A 237 10.84 -10.63 5.47
N PRO A 238 11.60 -10.44 6.57
CA PRO A 238 11.03 -10.23 7.89
C PRO A 238 10.34 -8.87 7.98
N PHE A 239 9.17 -8.81 8.62
CA PHE A 239 8.41 -7.58 8.77
C PHE A 239 7.74 -7.45 10.14
N ARG A 240 7.38 -6.22 10.52
CA ARG A 240 6.58 -5.93 11.72
C ARG A 240 5.49 -4.92 11.43
N SER A 241 4.31 -5.18 11.98
CA SER A 241 3.17 -4.27 11.94
C SER A 241 3.40 -3.05 12.82
N ASN A 242 2.86 -1.90 12.38
CA ASN A 242 2.73 -0.69 13.20
C ASN A 242 1.29 -0.44 13.67
N GLY A 243 0.38 -1.37 13.39
CA GLY A 243 -1.05 -1.14 13.52
C GLY A 243 -1.58 -0.13 12.50
N TYR A 244 -2.75 0.42 12.81
CA TYR A 244 -3.51 1.33 11.94
C TYR A 244 -3.63 2.76 12.49
N ARG A 245 -3.07 3.01 13.68
CA ARG A 245 -3.37 4.20 14.48
C ARG A 245 -2.10 4.86 15.00
N TRP A 246 -2.16 6.18 15.05
CA TRP A 246 -1.19 7.03 15.72
C TRP A 246 -1.88 7.79 16.85
N TRP A 247 -1.28 7.81 18.04
CA TRP A 247 -1.75 8.66 19.13
C TRP A 247 -0.89 9.90 19.30
N LEU A 248 -1.50 10.95 19.84
CA LEU A 248 -0.81 12.14 20.33
C LEU A 248 -0.62 12.07 21.86
N PRO A 249 0.44 12.67 22.41
CA PRO A 249 0.64 12.78 23.86
C PRO A 249 -0.59 13.42 24.55
N GLY A 250 -0.98 12.91 25.72
CA GLY A 250 -2.11 13.42 26.50
C GLY A 250 -3.45 12.73 26.26
N CYS A 251 -3.54 11.79 25.31
CA CYS A 251 -4.65 10.84 25.24
C CYS A 251 -4.45 9.73 26.28
N ALA A 252 -5.33 9.64 27.27
CA ALA A 252 -5.28 8.56 28.26
C ALA A 252 -5.40 7.21 27.54
N VAL A 253 -4.31 6.44 27.53
CA VAL A 253 -4.34 5.02 27.17
C VAL A 253 -5.18 4.34 28.24
N LYS A 254 -6.46 4.07 27.95
CA LYS A 254 -7.17 3.07 28.72
C LYS A 254 -6.52 1.74 28.38
N GLU A 255 -5.75 1.22 29.32
CA GLU A 255 -5.26 -0.16 29.31
C GLU A 255 -6.43 -1.08 28.97
N LEU A 256 -6.38 -1.70 27.79
CA LEU A 256 -7.21 -2.86 27.50
C LEU A 256 -6.55 -4.02 28.24
N ALA A 257 -7.14 -4.34 29.40
CA ALA A 257 -6.86 -5.53 30.20
C ALA A 257 -7.15 -6.82 29.43
#